data_AF-A0A1X4I4S6-F1
#
_entry.id   AF-A0A1X4I4S6-F1
#
_cell.length_a   1.000
_cell.length_b   1.000
_cell.length_c   1.000
_cell.angle_alpha   90.00
_cell.angle_beta   90.00
_cell.angle_gamma   90.00
#
_symmetry.space_group_name_H-M   'P 1'
#
loop_
_entity.id
_entity.type
_entity.pdbx_description
1 polymer ?
#
loop_
_entity_poly.entity_id
_entity_poly.type
_entity_poly.pdbx_seq_one_letter_code
_entity_poly.pdbx_strand_id
1 'polypeptide(L)'
;MTQMTKGGNLPVPATALQVAVTWRQGPGVPDVDVSALLLGATGRVRSDTDLVFYNQPAHPSGTVRHLGKGQGADGTGADWLWLDLAAVEPGVDRVVVAASADAGTFGQVPSLDVRVSLPDGQPVASFAIVDASAETAFVFGEFYRRNGAWKFR
;
A
#
# COMPACT_ATOMS: atom_id res chain seq x y z
N MET A 1 2.49 16.96 3.81
CA MET A 1 2.25 15.82 2.90
C MET A 1 2.97 16.10 1.60
N THR A 2 3.88 15.22 1.17
CA THR A 2 4.55 15.36 -0.13
C THR A 2 3.71 14.72 -1.21
N GLN A 3 3.30 15.47 -2.23
CA GLN A 3 2.68 14.88 -3.42
C GLN A 3 3.76 14.32 -4.34
N MET A 4 3.63 13.04 -4.66
CA MET A 4 4.55 12.34 -5.56
C MET A 4 4.04 12.41 -6.99
N THR A 5 4.95 12.23 -7.94
CA THR A 5 4.65 11.99 -9.35
C THR A 5 5.01 10.55 -9.69
N LYS A 6 4.47 10.02 -10.79
CA LYS A 6 4.74 8.64 -11.24
C LYS A 6 6.25 8.40 -11.37
N GLY A 7 6.76 7.38 -10.67
CA GLY A 7 8.19 7.04 -10.64
C GLY A 7 9.05 7.93 -9.72
N GLY A 8 8.42 8.87 -8.99
CA GLY A 8 9.06 9.66 -7.96
C GLY A 8 9.63 8.80 -6.82
N ASN A 9 10.62 9.31 -6.10
CA ASN A 9 11.25 8.58 -5.00
C ASN A 9 11.37 9.51 -3.80
N LEU A 10 10.87 9.08 -2.64
CA LEU A 10 10.86 9.88 -1.42
C LEU A 10 11.53 9.10 -0.28
N PRO A 11 12.55 9.66 0.40
CA PRO A 11 13.02 9.08 1.67
C PRO A 11 11.89 9.06 2.70
N VAL A 12 11.73 7.94 3.41
CA VAL A 12 10.76 7.80 4.49
C VAL A 12 11.46 7.39 5.78
N PRO A 13 10.94 7.79 6.95
CA PRO A 13 11.53 7.40 8.22
C PRO A 13 11.47 5.88 8.42
N ALA A 14 12.51 5.31 9.01
CA ALA A 14 12.52 3.92 9.48
C ALA A 14 11.72 3.85 10.79
N THR A 15 10.40 3.82 10.67
CA THR A 15 9.44 3.77 11.78
C THR A 15 8.17 3.07 11.31
N ALA A 16 7.19 2.95 12.20
CA ALA A 16 5.84 2.55 11.84
C ALA A 16 5.18 3.58 10.91
N LEU A 17 4.57 3.09 9.84
CA LEU A 17 3.79 3.86 8.89
C LEU A 17 2.41 3.21 8.73
N GLN A 18 1.41 4.06 8.55
CA GLN A 18 0.11 3.65 8.05
C GLN A 18 0.04 3.98 6.56
N VAL A 19 -0.38 3.01 5.76
CA VAL A 19 -0.56 3.16 4.32
C VAL A 19 -2.02 2.91 4.00
N ALA A 20 -2.65 3.81 3.27
CA ALA A 20 -4.03 3.68 2.85
C ALA A 20 -4.11 3.75 1.32
N VAL A 21 -4.84 2.83 0.70
CA VAL A 21 -5.38 3.08 -0.64
C VAL A 21 -6.79 3.60 -0.46
N THR A 22 -7.08 4.75 -1.05
CA THR A 22 -8.37 5.44 -0.94
C THR A 22 -9.01 5.61 -2.31
N TRP A 23 -10.33 5.56 -2.37
CA TRP A 23 -11.09 5.77 -3.60
C TRP A 23 -12.48 6.31 -3.29
N ARG A 24 -13.16 6.87 -4.29
CA ARG A 24 -14.56 7.30 -4.15
C ARG A 24 -15.48 6.12 -4.46
N GLN A 25 -16.26 5.69 -3.46
CA GLN A 25 -17.25 4.62 -3.63
C GLN A 25 -18.53 5.13 -4.28
N GLY A 26 -19.26 4.24 -4.95
CA GLY A 26 -20.56 4.54 -5.55
C GLY A 26 -21.13 3.33 -6.30
N PRO A 27 -22.38 3.42 -6.80
CA PRO A 27 -22.98 2.35 -7.58
C PRO A 27 -22.11 1.98 -8.78
N GLY A 28 -21.79 0.69 -8.92
CA GLY A 28 -20.98 0.17 -10.03
C GLY A 28 -19.48 0.49 -9.95
N VAL A 29 -19.00 1.13 -8.88
CA VAL A 29 -17.57 1.28 -8.62
C VAL A 29 -17.04 -0.03 -8.05
N PRO A 30 -15.99 -0.63 -8.65
CA PRO A 30 -15.34 -1.82 -8.13
C PRO A 30 -14.87 -1.64 -6.68
N ASP A 31 -14.93 -2.71 -5.90
CA ASP A 31 -14.30 -2.70 -4.58
C ASP A 31 -12.79 -2.89 -4.72
N VAL A 32 -12.00 -2.31 -3.80
CA VAL A 32 -10.53 -2.33 -3.86
C VAL A 32 -9.99 -3.06 -2.63
N ASP A 33 -9.26 -4.15 -2.84
CA ASP A 33 -8.65 -4.96 -1.79
C ASP A 33 -7.14 -4.79 -1.77
N VAL A 34 -6.60 -4.21 -0.70
CA VAL A 34 -5.17 -3.92 -0.56
C VAL A 34 -4.43 -5.13 -0.01
N SER A 35 -3.23 -5.34 -0.52
CA SER A 35 -2.28 -6.33 -0.06
C SER A 35 -0.88 -5.74 0.03
N ALA A 36 -0.06 -6.35 0.89
CA ALA A 36 1.37 -6.11 0.95
C ALA A 36 2.13 -7.38 0.58
N LEU A 37 3.17 -7.24 -0.26
CA LEU A 37 4.09 -8.32 -0.59
C LEU A 37 5.47 -7.98 -0.05
N LEU A 38 5.99 -8.81 0.85
CA LEU A 38 7.35 -8.69 1.37
C LEU A 38 8.29 -9.46 0.43
N LEU A 39 9.17 -8.74 -0.25
CA LEU A 39 10.05 -9.30 -1.27
C LEU A 39 11.50 -9.35 -0.77
N GLY A 40 12.13 -10.51 -0.95
CA GLY A 40 13.57 -10.66 -0.74
C GLY A 40 14.39 -10.15 -1.93
N ALA A 41 15.69 -10.39 -1.89
CA ALA A 41 16.65 -9.91 -2.90
C ALA A 41 16.36 -10.38 -4.35
N THR A 42 15.63 -11.48 -4.52
CA THR A 42 15.23 -12.00 -5.83
C THR A 42 14.00 -11.29 -6.42
N GLY A 43 13.41 -10.34 -5.70
CA GLY A 43 12.17 -9.67 -6.10
C GLY A 43 10.94 -10.57 -6.00
N ARG A 44 11.00 -11.63 -5.17
CA ARG A 44 9.90 -12.58 -4.94
C ARG A 44 9.62 -12.70 -3.45
N VAL A 45 8.38 -13.06 -3.13
CA VAL A 45 8.00 -13.56 -1.80
C VAL A 45 8.81 -14.83 -1.50
N ARG A 46 9.20 -15.03 -0.24
CA ARG A 46 9.97 -16.19 0.19
C ARG A 46 9.07 -17.38 0.52
N SER A 47 7.84 -17.08 0.95
CA SER A 47 6.75 -18.02 1.23
C SER A 47 5.41 -17.28 1.18
N ASP A 48 4.30 -18.02 1.17
CA ASP A 48 2.94 -17.43 1.19
C ASP A 48 2.69 -16.52 2.40
N THR A 49 3.45 -16.71 3.49
CA THR A 49 3.40 -15.84 4.68
C THR A 49 3.84 -14.41 4.39
N ASP A 50 4.66 -14.17 3.37
CA ASP A 50 5.12 -12.84 2.94
C ASP A 50 4.04 -12.06 2.15
N LEU A 51 2.87 -12.66 1.93
CA LEU A 51 1.69 -11.99 1.38
C LEU A 51 0.73 -11.63 2.52
N VAL A 52 0.51 -10.35 2.76
CA VAL A 52 -0.40 -9.83 3.79
C VAL A 52 -1.61 -9.19 3.13
N PHE A 53 -2.81 -9.64 3.48
CA PHE A 53 -4.09 -9.20 2.91
C PHE A 53 -5.23 -9.61 3.85
N TYR A 54 -6.48 -9.28 3.52
CA TYR A 54 -7.62 -9.46 4.43
C TYR A 54 -7.77 -10.87 5.04
N ASN A 55 -7.49 -11.95 4.29
CA ASN A 55 -7.57 -13.34 4.79
C ASN A 55 -6.29 -13.82 5.50
N GLN A 56 -5.18 -13.08 5.37
CA GLN A 56 -3.94 -13.30 6.10
C GLN A 56 -3.43 -11.95 6.60
N PRO A 57 -4.08 -11.38 7.65
CA PRO A 57 -3.97 -9.96 7.96
C PRO A 57 -2.68 -9.58 8.67
N ALA A 58 -1.77 -10.52 8.94
CA ALA A 58 -0.51 -10.23 9.59
C ALA A 58 0.61 -11.14 9.07
N HIS A 59 1.74 -10.55 8.75
CA HIS A 59 2.99 -11.28 8.58
C HIS A 59 3.42 -11.88 9.95
N PRO A 60 4.03 -13.08 10.01
CA PRO A 60 4.43 -13.71 11.27
C PRO A 60 5.36 -12.89 12.17
N SER A 61 6.17 -11.99 11.60
CA SER A 61 7.02 -11.07 12.39
C SER A 61 6.24 -9.92 13.03
N GLY A 62 4.98 -9.70 12.64
CA GLY A 62 4.14 -8.60 13.11
C GLY A 62 4.46 -7.23 12.49
N THR A 63 5.49 -7.13 11.65
CA THR A 63 5.96 -5.85 11.08
C THR A 63 5.06 -5.32 9.97
N VAL A 64 4.32 -6.19 9.29
CA VAL A 64 3.36 -5.81 8.26
C VAL A 64 2.00 -6.42 8.59
N ARG A 65 0.96 -5.58 8.61
CA ARG A 65 -0.42 -5.99 8.92
C ARG A 65 -1.41 -5.30 7.99
N HIS A 66 -2.44 -6.02 7.60
CA HIS A 66 -3.66 -5.47 7.02
C HIS A 66 -4.57 -5.04 8.17
N LEU A 67 -5.04 -3.80 8.14
CA LEU A 67 -5.84 -3.19 9.21
C LEU A 67 -7.34 -3.24 8.92
N GLY A 68 -7.74 -3.69 7.73
CA GLY A 68 -9.12 -3.75 7.29
C GLY A 68 -9.51 -2.57 6.41
N LYS A 69 -10.72 -2.69 5.87
CA LYS A 69 -11.36 -1.72 4.97
C LYS A 69 -12.45 -0.95 5.71
N GLY A 70 -12.69 0.29 5.29
CA GLY A 70 -13.70 1.15 5.87
C GLY A 70 -14.15 2.24 4.91
N GLN A 71 -15.18 2.98 5.34
CA GLN A 71 -15.82 4.01 4.54
C GLN A 71 -16.06 5.26 5.40
N GLY A 72 -15.66 6.42 4.88
CA GLY A 72 -15.98 7.72 5.44
C GLY A 72 -17.42 8.16 5.12
N ALA A 73 -17.95 9.09 5.92
CA ALA A 73 -19.30 9.63 5.73
C ALA A 73 -19.51 10.37 4.39
N ASP A 74 -18.42 10.83 3.77
CA ASP A 74 -18.39 11.45 2.43
C ASP A 74 -18.42 10.41 1.30
N GLY A 75 -18.41 9.12 1.64
CA GLY A 75 -18.35 7.99 0.71
C GLY A 75 -16.97 7.77 0.10
N THR A 76 -15.92 8.25 0.76
CA THR A 76 -14.54 7.83 0.50
C THR A 76 -14.31 6.47 1.15
N GLY A 77 -14.04 5.46 0.33
CA GLY A 77 -13.57 4.15 0.78
C GLY A 77 -12.07 4.17 1.02
N ALA A 78 -11.60 3.33 1.94
CA ALA A 78 -10.19 3.13 2.18
C ALA A 78 -9.90 1.73 2.73
N ASP A 79 -8.74 1.20 2.38
CA ASP A 79 -8.19 -0.05 2.91
C ASP A 79 -6.75 0.17 3.36
N TRP A 80 -6.43 -0.29 4.57
CA TRP A 80 -5.24 0.15 5.31
C TRP A 80 -4.26 -0.97 5.59
N LEU A 81 -2.98 -0.61 5.55
CA LEU A 81 -1.85 -1.42 5.98
C LEU A 81 -1.08 -0.69 7.09
N TRP A 82 -0.50 -1.47 8.00
CA TRP A 82 0.51 -1.03 8.96
C TRP A 82 1.85 -1.64 8.60
N LEU A 83 2.91 -0.83 8.52
CA LEU A 83 4.27 -1.25 8.21
C LEU A 83 5.24 -0.66 9.24
N ASP A 84 5.84 -1.50 10.09
CA ASP A 84 6.98 -1.13 10.95
C ASP A 84 8.31 -1.33 10.23
N LEU A 85 8.72 -0.32 9.47
CA LEU A 85 9.93 -0.36 8.65
C LEU A 85 11.22 -0.47 9.49
N ALA A 86 11.19 -0.07 10.76
CA ALA A 86 12.33 -0.21 11.67
C ALA A 86 12.58 -1.68 12.02
N ALA A 87 11.49 -2.45 12.16
CA ALA A 87 11.52 -3.84 12.59
C ALA A 87 11.53 -4.86 11.44
N VAL A 88 11.26 -4.45 10.19
CA VAL A 88 11.37 -5.34 9.01
C VAL A 88 12.74 -6.01 8.99
N GLU A 89 12.77 -7.34 8.90
CA GLU A 89 14.00 -8.12 8.96
C GLU A 89 14.93 -7.88 7.75
N PRO A 90 16.23 -8.16 7.85
CA PRO A 90 17.18 -7.98 6.74
C PRO A 90 16.88 -8.83 5.49
N GLY A 91 16.13 -9.92 5.63
CA GLY A 91 15.77 -10.79 4.50
C GLY A 91 14.68 -10.21 3.59
N VAL A 92 14.11 -9.05 3.95
CA VAL A 92 13.11 -8.30 3.15
C VAL A 92 13.75 -7.01 2.68
N ASP A 93 13.88 -6.89 1.37
CA ASP A 93 14.47 -5.71 0.72
C ASP A 93 13.39 -4.70 0.32
N ARG A 94 12.17 -5.19 0.06
CA ARG A 94 11.04 -4.37 -0.36
C ARG A 94 9.73 -4.83 0.25
N VAL A 95 8.85 -3.88 0.53
CA VAL A 95 7.44 -4.13 0.83
C VAL A 95 6.62 -3.43 -0.24
N VAL A 96 6.00 -4.20 -1.12
CA VAL A 96 5.17 -3.71 -2.21
C VAL A 96 3.76 -3.53 -1.72
N VAL A 97 3.14 -2.39 -2.04
CA VAL A 97 1.72 -2.11 -1.81
C VAL A 97 1.00 -2.35 -3.12
N ALA A 98 0.13 -3.34 -3.15
CA ALA A 98 -0.69 -3.68 -4.30
C ALA A 98 -2.16 -3.71 -3.92
N ALA A 99 -3.05 -3.61 -4.90
CA ALA A 99 -4.46 -3.90 -4.67
C ALA A 99 -5.06 -4.61 -5.88
N SER A 100 -6.14 -5.35 -5.64
CA SER A 100 -7.01 -5.88 -6.69
C SER A 100 -8.35 -5.15 -6.69
N ALA A 101 -8.95 -5.00 -7.87
CA ALA A 101 -10.30 -4.54 -8.05
C ALA A 101 -11.23 -5.74 -8.19
N ASP A 102 -12.27 -5.83 -7.36
CA ASP A 102 -13.30 -6.87 -7.45
C ASP A 102 -14.44 -6.42 -8.37
N ALA A 103 -14.91 -7.34 -9.21
CA ALA A 103 -16.00 -7.13 -10.18
C ALA A 103 -15.79 -5.96 -11.16
N GLY A 104 -14.54 -5.62 -11.52
CA GLY A 104 -14.24 -4.61 -12.55
C GLY A 104 -12.75 -4.32 -12.72
N THR A 105 -12.43 -3.11 -13.16
CA THR A 105 -11.06 -2.65 -13.44
C THR A 105 -10.76 -1.33 -12.72
N PHE A 106 -9.49 -1.04 -12.47
CA PHE A 106 -9.09 0.20 -11.80
C PHE A 106 -9.43 1.46 -12.58
N GLY A 107 -9.59 1.40 -13.91
CA GLY A 107 -10.08 2.51 -14.72
C GLY A 107 -11.53 2.94 -14.40
N GLN A 108 -12.28 2.11 -13.67
CA GLN A 108 -13.62 2.43 -13.18
C GLN A 108 -13.61 2.96 -11.73
N VAL A 109 -12.45 3.04 -11.08
CA VAL A 109 -12.30 3.44 -9.68
C VAL A 109 -11.92 4.93 -9.60
N PRO A 110 -12.84 5.84 -9.25
CA PRO A 110 -12.55 7.26 -9.22
C PRO A 110 -11.78 7.67 -7.97
N SER A 111 -11.03 8.77 -8.11
CA SER A 111 -10.28 9.38 -7.00
C SER A 111 -9.32 8.41 -6.29
N LEU A 112 -8.73 7.50 -7.06
CA LEU A 112 -7.80 6.50 -6.58
C LEU A 112 -6.48 7.14 -6.14
N ASP A 113 -6.06 6.89 -4.90
CA ASP A 113 -4.89 7.52 -4.29
C ASP A 113 -4.25 6.59 -3.26
N VAL A 114 -2.92 6.56 -3.19
CA VAL A 114 -2.18 5.92 -2.10
C VAL A 114 -1.62 6.99 -1.17
N ARG A 115 -1.84 6.82 0.13
CA ARG A 115 -1.41 7.74 1.19
C ARG A 115 -0.53 7.03 2.20
N VAL A 116 0.50 7.72 2.63
CA VAL A 116 1.42 7.26 3.68
C VAL A 116 1.41 8.29 4.80
N SER A 117 1.19 7.84 6.03
CA SER A 117 1.22 8.67 7.23
C SER A 117 1.98 8.01 8.37
N LEU A 118 2.36 8.81 9.36
CA LEU A 118 2.80 8.32 10.65
C LEU A 118 1.60 7.80 11.46
N PRO A 119 1.81 7.04 12.56
CA PRO A 119 0.74 6.46 13.36
C PRO A 119 -0.17 7.49 14.04
N ASP A 120 0.32 8.72 14.23
CA ASP A 120 -0.44 9.86 14.75
C ASP A 120 -1.27 10.57 13.66
N GLY A 121 -1.23 10.07 12.43
CA GLY A 121 -1.93 10.63 11.27
C GLY A 121 -1.15 11.71 10.52
N GLN A 122 0.07 12.08 10.95
CA GLN A 122 0.85 13.09 10.24
C GLN A 122 1.20 12.59 8.82
N PRO A 123 0.85 13.34 7.76
CA PRO A 123 0.98 12.82 6.40
C PRO A 123 2.41 12.93 5.86
N VAL A 124 2.93 11.82 5.36
CA VAL A 124 4.27 11.67 4.78
C VAL A 124 4.23 11.87 3.27
N ALA A 125 3.43 11.07 2.56
CA ALA A 125 3.38 11.04 1.11
C ALA A 125 1.96 10.78 0.61
N SER A 126 1.65 11.26 -0.60
CA SER A 126 0.50 10.79 -1.35
C SER A 126 0.81 10.73 -2.84
N PHE A 127 0.14 9.82 -3.53
CA PHE A 127 0.19 9.72 -4.99
C PHE A 127 -1.19 9.41 -5.53
N ALA A 128 -1.69 10.30 -6.38
CA ALA A 128 -2.97 10.12 -7.06
C ALA A 128 -2.75 9.30 -8.35
N ILE A 129 -3.51 8.22 -8.49
CA ILE A 129 -3.45 7.34 -9.65
C ILE A 129 -4.52 7.83 -10.62
N VAL A 130 -4.06 8.47 -11.70
CA VAL A 130 -4.94 9.13 -12.70
C VAL A 130 -4.94 8.41 -14.05
N ASP A 131 -4.08 7.40 -14.21
CA ASP A 131 -3.83 6.70 -15.47
C ASP A 131 -4.08 5.19 -15.38
N ALA A 132 -4.84 4.74 -14.37
CA ALA A 132 -5.33 3.36 -14.31
C ALA A 132 -6.33 3.09 -15.45
N SER A 133 -6.31 1.88 -15.97
CA SER A 133 -7.05 1.49 -17.16
C SER A 133 -7.71 0.12 -16.98
N ALA A 134 -7.37 -0.86 -17.82
CA ALA A 134 -7.99 -2.19 -17.84
C ALA A 134 -7.44 -3.15 -16.78
N GLU A 135 -6.54 -2.71 -15.90
CA GLU A 135 -5.93 -3.56 -14.88
C GLU A 135 -6.93 -3.96 -13.80
N THR A 136 -6.91 -5.24 -13.41
CA THR A 136 -7.66 -5.77 -12.26
C THR A 136 -6.79 -5.89 -11.00
N ALA A 137 -5.46 -5.75 -11.15
CA ALA A 137 -4.49 -5.72 -10.07
C ALA A 137 -3.46 -4.63 -10.38
N PHE A 138 -3.08 -3.85 -9.36
CA PHE A 138 -2.25 -2.66 -9.54
C PHE A 138 -1.24 -2.53 -8.40
N VAL A 139 0.00 -2.17 -8.73
CA VAL A 139 1.04 -1.83 -7.75
C VAL A 139 1.03 -0.32 -7.53
N PHE A 140 0.71 0.10 -6.31
CA PHE A 140 0.57 1.49 -5.93
C PHE A 140 1.89 2.13 -5.52
N GLY A 141 2.84 1.32 -5.07
CA GLY A 141 4.18 1.72 -4.74
C GLY A 141 4.93 0.65 -3.97
N GLU A 142 6.19 0.91 -3.65
CA GLU A 142 7.00 0.04 -2.82
C GLU A 142 7.86 0.82 -1.83
N PHE A 143 7.95 0.29 -0.61
CA PHE A 143 8.98 0.67 0.34
C PHE A 143 10.20 -0.19 0.06
N TYR A 144 11.36 0.42 -0.14
CA TYR A 144 12.60 -0.33 -0.39
C TYR A 144 13.78 0.26 0.36
N ARG A 145 14.75 -0.61 0.70
CA ARG A 145 16.02 -0.19 1.29
C ARG A 145 17.01 0.19 0.21
N ARG A 146 17.68 1.32 0.39
CA ARG A 146 18.85 1.72 -0.41
C ARG A 146 19.85 2.43 0.48
N ASN A 147 21.10 1.93 0.50
CA ASN A 147 22.19 2.47 1.31
C ASN A 147 21.81 2.62 2.81
N GLY A 148 21.09 1.64 3.37
CA GLY A 148 20.67 1.63 4.77
C GLY A 148 19.46 2.51 5.11
N ALA A 149 18.89 3.24 4.14
CA ALA A 149 17.70 4.06 4.33
C ALA A 149 16.49 3.50 3.59
N TRP A 150 15.29 3.70 4.15
CA TRP A 150 14.03 3.37 3.49
C TRP A 150 13.57 4.50 2.57
N LYS A 151 13.01 4.11 1.43
CA LYS A 151 12.42 5.03 0.45
C LYS A 151 11.08 4.47 -0.02
N PHE A 152 10.14 5.35 -0.32
CA PHE A 152 8.90 5.02 -1.01
C PHE A 152 9.00 5.47 -2.47
N ARG A 153 8.52 4.63 -3.39
CA ARG A 153 8.49 4.87 -4.83
C ARG A 153 7.17 4.43 -5.42
#